data_AF-S7SNG9-F1
#
_entry.id   AF-S7SNG9-F1
#
_cell.length_a   1.000
_cell.length_b   1.000
_cell.length_c   1.000
_cell.angle_alpha   90.00
_cell.angle_beta   90.00
_cell.angle_gamma   90.00
#
_symmetry.space_group_name_H-M   'P 1'
#
loop_
_entity.id
_entity.type
_entity.pdbx_description
1 polymer ?
#
loop_
_entity_poly.entity_id
_entity_poly.type
_entity_poly.pdbx_seq_one_letter_code
_entity_poly.pdbx_strand_id
1 'polypeptide(L)'
;MPTTWLLVVTLTAGYQKLFHENVKIGFLSHAKMFQDSLSQGKILAPATNEAQMRQIIMNDYIDATLCAIFMLVVIAMLISALNIWIKVLQNKHVPLKEAPYVPRDGEGAKHYA
;
A
#
# COMPACT_ATOMS: atom_id res chain seq x y z
N MET A 1 -15.09 7.92 -10.23
CA MET A 1 -14.30 6.66 -10.11
C MET A 1 -13.56 6.63 -8.77
N PRO A 2 -14.19 6.16 -7.69
CA PRO A 2 -13.58 6.15 -6.34
C PRO A 2 -12.24 5.39 -6.25
N THR A 3 -12.11 4.26 -6.95
CA THR A 3 -10.89 3.43 -6.96
C THR A 3 -9.70 4.14 -7.58
N THR A 4 -9.89 4.87 -8.67
CA THR A 4 -8.81 5.64 -9.32
C THR A 4 -8.26 6.69 -8.38
N TRP A 5 -9.15 7.43 -7.70
CA TRP A 5 -8.75 8.44 -6.72
C TRP A 5 -7.95 7.80 -5.58
N LEU A 6 -8.43 6.69 -5.01
CA LEU A 6 -7.73 5.92 -3.98
C LEU A 6 -6.32 5.52 -4.42
N LEU A 7 -6.18 4.92 -5.60
CA LEU A 7 -4.88 4.50 -6.12
C LEU A 7 -3.92 5.69 -6.26
N VAL A 8 -4.39 6.81 -6.80
CA VAL A 8 -3.58 8.02 -6.96
C VAL A 8 -3.10 8.52 -5.60
N VAL A 9 -3.98 8.71 -4.63
CA VAL A 9 -3.57 9.26 -3.32
C VAL A 9 -2.66 8.29 -2.55
N THR A 10 -2.93 6.98 -2.59
CA THR A 10 -2.13 5.97 -1.88
C THR A 10 -0.74 5.82 -2.49
N LEU A 11 -0.62 5.72 -3.81
CA LEU A 11 0.67 5.58 -4.48
C LEU A 11 1.49 6.88 -4.40
N THR A 12 0.84 8.04 -4.51
CA THR A 12 1.53 9.34 -4.36
C THR A 12 2.05 9.51 -2.94
N ALA A 13 1.23 9.23 -1.92
CA ALA A 13 1.65 9.32 -0.53
C ALA A 13 2.77 8.32 -0.20
N GLY A 14 2.68 7.08 -0.70
CA GLY A 14 3.74 6.08 -0.53
C GLY A 14 5.06 6.50 -1.18
N TYR A 15 5.00 7.05 -2.40
CA TYR A 15 6.18 7.59 -3.07
C TYR A 15 6.82 8.73 -2.27
N GLN A 16 6.02 9.67 -1.76
CA GLN A 16 6.50 10.74 -0.89
C GLN A 16 7.11 10.18 0.41
N LYS A 17 6.50 9.17 1.03
CA LYS A 17 7.05 8.53 2.22
C LYS A 17 8.41 7.87 1.99
N LEU A 18 8.69 7.36 0.79
CA LEU A 18 9.99 6.77 0.48
C LEU A 18 11.05 7.80 0.11
N PHE A 19 10.75 8.70 -0.83
CA PHE A 19 11.79 9.45 -1.55
C PHE A 19 11.76 10.96 -1.33
N HIS A 20 10.83 11.48 -0.53
CA HIS A 20 10.72 12.93 -0.34
C HIS A 20 11.93 13.49 0.43
N GLU A 21 12.54 14.55 -0.09
CA GLU A 21 13.76 15.16 0.47
C GLU A 21 13.53 15.77 1.86
N ASN A 22 12.34 16.29 2.10
CA ASN A 22 11.95 16.77 3.43
C ASN A 22 11.96 15.61 4.45
N VAL A 23 12.87 15.73 5.42
CA VAL A 23 13.07 14.84 6.58
C VAL A 23 11.79 14.55 7.36
N LYS A 24 10.82 15.48 7.37
CA LYS A 24 9.52 15.29 8.05
C LYS A 24 8.56 14.36 7.30
N ILE A 25 8.87 14.05 6.04
CA ILE A 25 8.00 13.30 5.14
C ILE A 25 8.66 11.96 4.78
N GLY A 26 9.90 11.99 4.27
CA GLY A 26 10.59 10.82 3.74
C GLY A 26 11.35 10.02 4.80
N PHE A 27 11.12 8.70 4.85
CA PHE A 27 11.80 7.78 5.75
C PHE A 27 13.31 7.72 5.47
N LEU A 28 13.73 7.65 4.20
CA LEU A 28 15.15 7.60 3.83
C LEU A 28 15.87 8.91 4.19
N SER A 29 15.21 10.04 3.98
CA SER A 29 15.73 11.36 4.34
C SER A 29 15.85 11.52 5.86
N HIS A 30 14.89 10.97 6.62
CA HIS A 30 14.93 10.91 8.08
C HIS A 30 16.10 10.06 8.57
N ALA A 31 16.22 8.82 8.09
CA ALA A 31 17.34 7.92 8.42
C ALA A 31 18.70 8.57 8.14
N LYS A 32 18.84 9.23 6.98
CA LYS A 32 20.08 9.91 6.58
C LYS A 32 20.45 11.05 7.54
N MET A 33 19.48 11.88 7.92
CA MET A 33 19.72 13.01 8.83
C MET A 33 20.20 12.52 10.22
N PHE A 34 19.59 11.47 10.75
CA PHE A 34 20.04 10.87 12.01
C PHE A 34 21.40 10.19 11.86
N GLN A 35 21.67 9.53 10.74
CA GLN A 35 22.97 8.90 10.46
C GLN A 35 24.11 9.92 10.36
N ASP A 36 23.88 11.03 9.65
CA ASP A 36 24.83 12.13 9.53
C ASP A 36 25.13 12.74 10.90
N SER A 37 24.10 12.92 11.73
CA SER A 37 24.24 13.47 13.09
C SER A 37 24.99 12.53 14.02
N LEU A 38 24.71 11.22 13.94
CA LEU A 38 25.44 10.19 14.68
C LEU A 38 26.93 10.21 14.33
N SER A 39 27.26 10.36 13.04
CA SER A 39 28.65 10.44 12.57
C SER A 39 29.41 11.68 13.07
N GLN A 40 28.68 12.77 13.36
CA GLN A 40 29.22 14.00 13.94
C GLN A 40 29.26 13.96 15.48
N GLY A 41 28.87 12.86 16.11
CA GLY A 41 28.76 12.75 17.56
C GLY A 41 27.66 13.63 18.18
N LYS A 42 26.69 14.08 17.36
CA LYS A 42 25.59 14.94 17.81
C LYS A 42 24.36 14.08 18.06
N ILE A 43 23.88 14.10 19.31
CA ILE A 43 22.61 13.49 19.67
C ILE A 43 21.48 14.47 19.36
N LEU A 44 20.56 14.06 18.50
CA LEU A 44 19.38 14.81 18.13
C LEU A 44 18.18 14.28 18.87
N ALA A 45 17.37 15.19 19.41
CA ALA A 45 16.03 14.85 19.87
C ALA A 45 15.23 14.18 18.74
N PRO A 46 14.39 13.17 19.04
CA PRO A 46 13.99 12.70 20.37
C PRO A 46 14.94 11.66 21.00
N ALA A 47 16.03 11.26 20.36
CA ALA A 47 16.96 10.30 20.94
C ALA A 47 17.73 10.94 22.10
N THR A 48 17.88 10.20 23.21
CA THR A 48 18.66 10.62 24.38
C THR A 48 20.09 10.06 24.35
N ASN A 49 20.35 9.06 23.52
CA ASN A 49 21.65 8.41 23.38
C ASN A 49 21.84 7.84 21.97
N GLU A 50 23.07 7.42 21.67
CA GLU A 50 23.45 6.84 20.37
C GLU A 50 22.68 5.56 20.02
N ALA A 51 22.40 4.72 21.01
CA ALA A 51 21.67 3.46 20.77
C ALA A 51 20.24 3.72 20.28
N GLN A 52 19.54 4.69 20.89
CA GLN A 52 18.21 5.11 20.45
C GLN A 52 18.26 5.75 19.06
N MET A 53 19.29 6.54 18.76
CA MET A 53 19.47 7.10 17.42
C MET A 53 19.63 6.01 16.35
N ARG A 54 20.43 4.96 16.63
CA ARG A 54 20.54 3.79 15.74
C ARG A 54 19.22 3.04 15.60
N GLN A 55 18.43 2.94 16.67
CA GLN A 55 17.11 2.32 16.62
C GLN A 55 16.14 3.12 15.73
N ILE A 56 16.14 4.46 15.82
CA ILE A 56 15.33 5.32 14.94
C ILE A 56 15.70 5.08 13.47
N ILE A 57 16.99 5.10 13.14
CA ILE A 57 17.48 4.83 11.78
C ILE A 57 17.02 3.46 11.28
N MET A 58 17.11 2.42 12.12
CA MET A 58 16.66 1.08 11.76
C MET A 58 15.15 1.00 11.54
N ASN A 59 14.36 1.67 12.38
CA ASN A 59 12.91 1.75 12.22
C ASN A 59 12.54 2.45 10.90
N ASP A 60 13.21 3.54 10.55
CA ASP A 60 12.98 4.23 9.27
C ASP A 60 13.26 3.33 8.07
N TYR A 61 14.32 2.51 8.11
CA TYR A 61 14.59 1.53 7.05
C TYR A 61 13.53 0.41 6.99
N ILE A 62 13.04 -0.05 8.14
CA ILE A 62 11.95 -1.04 8.21
C ILE A 62 10.67 -0.45 7.61
N ASP A 63 10.29 0.77 8.02
CA ASP A 63 9.10 1.46 7.52
C ASP A 63 9.21 1.73 6.01
N ALA A 64 10.38 2.13 5.52
CA ALA A 64 10.63 2.27 4.10
C ALA A 64 10.47 0.94 3.35
N THR A 65 11.03 -0.15 3.90
CA THR A 65 10.93 -1.47 3.29
C THR A 65 9.48 -1.95 3.22
N LEU A 66 8.75 -1.84 4.33
CA LEU A 66 7.34 -2.22 4.40
C LEU A 66 6.47 -1.38 3.46
N CYS A 67 6.71 -0.06 3.40
CA CYS A 67 6.02 0.84 2.48
C CYS A 67 6.25 0.44 1.02
N ALA A 68 7.50 0.16 0.64
CA ALA A 68 7.84 -0.29 -0.72
C ALA A 68 7.14 -1.62 -1.06
N ILE A 69 7.16 -2.59 -0.16
CA ILE A 69 6.47 -3.89 -0.35
C ILE A 69 4.98 -3.68 -0.56
N PHE A 70 4.33 -2.87 0.29
CA PHE A 70 2.89 -2.64 0.18
C PHE A 70 2.52 -1.97 -1.16
N MET A 71 3.29 -0.98 -1.60
CA MET A 71 3.08 -0.37 -2.91
C MET A 71 3.23 -1.38 -4.06
N LEU A 72 4.24 -2.26 -4.00
CA LEU A 72 4.43 -3.31 -4.99
C LEU A 72 3.22 -4.26 -5.04
N VAL A 73 2.69 -4.66 -3.89
CA VAL A 73 1.48 -5.49 -3.80
C VAL A 73 0.28 -4.80 -4.44
N VAL A 74 0.06 -3.50 -4.15
CA VAL A 74 -1.03 -2.72 -4.74
C VAL A 74 -0.90 -2.65 -6.27
N ILE A 75 0.30 -2.40 -6.79
CA ILE A 75 0.55 -2.36 -8.23
C ILE A 75 0.31 -3.74 -8.86
N ALA A 76 0.79 -4.81 -8.23
CA ALA A 76 0.58 -6.18 -8.73
C ALA A 76 -0.91 -6.55 -8.77
N MET A 77 -1.67 -6.18 -7.72
CA MET A 77 -3.12 -6.37 -7.68
C MET A 77 -3.82 -5.57 -8.78
N LEU A 78 -3.43 -4.32 -9.01
CA LEU A 78 -3.98 -3.49 -10.07
C LEU A 78 -3.75 -4.12 -11.45
N ILE A 79 -2.53 -4.58 -11.73
CA ILE A 79 -2.19 -5.27 -12.99
C ILE A 79 -3.03 -6.54 -13.15
N SER A 80 -3.17 -7.34 -12.09
CA SER A 80 -4.00 -8.55 -12.11
C SER A 80 -5.47 -8.23 -12.41
N ALA A 81 -6.03 -7.21 -11.76
CA ALA A 81 -7.40 -6.77 -12.00
C ALA A 81 -7.60 -6.28 -13.45
N LEU A 82 -6.69 -5.45 -13.96
CA LEU A 82 -6.71 -4.97 -15.34
C LEU A 82 -6.66 -6.15 -16.33
N ASN A 83 -5.79 -7.14 -16.09
CA ASN A 83 -5.71 -8.34 -16.93
C ASN A 83 -7.02 -9.12 -16.98
N ILE A 84 -7.73 -9.24 -15.85
CA ILE A 84 -9.04 -9.89 -15.78
C ILE A 84 -10.07 -9.05 -16.54
N TRP A 85 -10.14 -7.74 -16.31
CA TRP A 85 -11.09 -6.85 -16.99
C TRP A 85 -10.91 -6.87 -18.50
N ILE A 86 -9.67 -6.84 -19.00
CA ILE A 86 -9.39 -6.93 -20.43
C ILE A 86 -9.86 -8.27 -21.00
N LYS A 87 -9.62 -9.39 -20.30
CA LYS A 87 -10.12 -10.71 -20.74
C LYS A 87 -11.65 -10.76 -20.82
N VAL A 88 -12.34 -10.22 -19.81
CA VAL A 88 -13.80 -10.17 -19.77
C VAL A 88 -14.35 -9.28 -20.89
N LEU A 89 -13.78 -8.09 -21.10
CA LEU A 89 -14.17 -7.18 -22.18
C LEU A 89 -13.91 -7.76 -23.58
N GLN A 90 -12.97 -8.69 -23.71
CA GLN A 90 -12.69 -9.44 -24.94
C GLN A 90 -13.56 -10.70 -25.11
N ASN A 91 -14.60 -10.90 -24.28
CA ASN A 91 -15.44 -12.11 -24.27
C ASN A 91 -14.64 -13.43 -24.12
N LYS A 92 -13.47 -13.38 -23.46
CA LYS A 92 -12.71 -14.60 -23.16
C LYS A 92 -13.33 -15.28 -21.93
N HIS A 93 -13.43 -16.59 -21.97
CA HIS A 93 -13.95 -17.38 -20.84
C HIS A 93 -13.05 -17.21 -19.61
N VAL A 94 -13.60 -16.65 -18.53
CA VAL A 94 -12.95 -16.54 -17.21
C VAL A 94 -13.72 -17.46 -16.26
N PRO A 95 -13.09 -18.50 -15.67
CA PRO A 95 -13.80 -19.45 -14.83
C PRO A 95 -14.26 -18.77 -13.53
N LEU A 96 -15.58 -18.77 -13.31
CA LEU A 96 -16.21 -18.29 -12.08
C LEU A 96 -16.33 -19.46 -11.09
N LYS A 97 -16.11 -19.19 -9.79
CA LYS A 97 -16.29 -20.18 -8.70
C LYS A 97 -17.55 -19.88 -7.90
N GLU A 98 -18.67 -19.76 -8.61
CA GLU A 98 -19.97 -19.48 -7.99
C GLU A 98 -20.65 -20.77 -7.53
N ALA A 99 -21.53 -20.66 -6.53
CA ALA A 99 -22.39 -21.78 -6.14
C ALA A 99 -23.37 -22.11 -7.27
N PRO A 100 -23.85 -23.36 -7.38
CA PRO A 100 -24.87 -23.72 -8.37
C PRO A 100 -26.06 -22.78 -8.27
N TYR A 101 -26.52 -22.26 -9.41
CA TYR A 101 -27.70 -21.42 -9.46
C TYR A 101 -28.92 -22.18 -8.94
N VAL A 102 -29.55 -21.68 -7.88
CA VAL A 102 -30.83 -22.19 -7.37
C VAL A 102 -31.94 -21.27 -7.88
N PRO A 103 -32.80 -21.72 -8.81
CA PRO A 103 -33.94 -20.94 -9.25
C PRO A 103 -34.92 -20.76 -8.09
N ARG A 104 -35.50 -19.57 -7.98
CA ARG A 104 -36.60 -19.32 -7.04
C ARG A 104 -37.85 -20.04 -7.55
N ASP A 105 -38.44 -20.88 -6.71
CA ASP A 105 -39.72 -21.52 -7.00
C ASP A 105 -40.85 -20.48 -7.02
N GLY A 106 -41.85 -20.72 -7.86
CA GLY A 106 -42.98 -19.81 -8.06
C GLY A 106 -43.90 -19.66 -6.84
N GLU A 107 -43.71 -20.44 -5.78
CA GLU A 107 -44.53 -20.40 -4.56
C GLU A 107 -44.17 -19.21 -3.66
N GLY A 108 -42.89 -18.84 -3.56
CA GLY A 108 -42.44 -17.68 -2.78
C GLY A 108 -42.85 -16.31 -3.35
N ALA A 109 -43.45 -16.25 -4.55
CA ALA A 109 -43.97 -15.03 -5.16
C ALA A 109 -45.42 -14.73 -4.76
N LYS A 110 -46.18 -15.75 -4.34
CA LYS A 110 -47.61 -15.59 -4.00
C LYS A 110 -47.85 -15.03 -2.59
N HIS A 111 -46.85 -15.06 -1.70
CA HIS A 111 -47.00 -14.62 -0.31
C HIS A 111 -46.83 -13.11 -0.07
N TYR A 112 -46.57 -12.32 -1.13
CA TYR A 112 -46.34 -10.88 -1.04
C TYR A 112 -47.24 -10.04 -1.99
N ALA A 113 -48.30 -10.64 -2.53
CA ALA A 113 -49.30 -9.97 -3.36
C ALA A 113 -50.62 -9.80 -2.59
#